data_AF-A0A1V0UUI1-F1
#
_entry.id   AF-A0A1V0UUI1-F1
#
_cell.length_a   1.000
_cell.length_b   1.000
_cell.length_c   1.000
_cell.angle_alpha   90.00
_cell.angle_beta   90.00
_cell.angle_gamma   90.00
#
_symmetry.space_group_name_H-M   'P 1'
#
loop_
_entity.id
_entity.type
_entity.pdbx_description
1 polymer ?
#
loop_
_entity_poly.entity_id
_entity_poly.type
_entity_poly.pdbx_seq_one_letter_code
_entity_poly.pdbx_strand_id
1 'polypeptide(L)'
;MEVRKLAISGKISVIGSLNMDLVQQVRNFPKPGETTPAMKTSYCPGGKGANQAVAVSLSGTVVNMLGAVGSDAFGEKLVNQHQMI
;
A
#
# COMPACT_ATOMS: atom_id res chain seq x y z
N MET A 1 -18.13 -26.90 -10.93
CA MET A 1 -17.53 -25.75 -11.64
C MET A 1 -16.04 -25.76 -11.32
N GLU A 2 -15.18 -26.04 -12.30
CA GLU A 2 -13.74 -26.23 -12.07
C GLU A 2 -13.02 -24.90 -12.35
N VAL A 3 -12.47 -24.27 -11.31
CA VAL A 3 -11.70 -23.03 -11.45
C VAL A 3 -10.29 -23.40 -11.92
N ARG A 4 -9.96 -23.12 -13.18
CA ARG A 4 -8.61 -23.33 -13.72
C ARG A 4 -7.72 -22.16 -13.32
N LYS A 5 -6.62 -22.45 -12.61
CA LYS A 5 -5.53 -21.48 -12.39
C LYS A 5 -4.78 -21.30 -13.71
N LEU A 6 -4.99 -20.17 -14.39
CA LEU A 6 -4.13 -19.76 -15.48
C LEU A 6 -2.77 -19.35 -14.88
N ALA A 7 -1.73 -20.12 -15.16
CA ALA A 7 -0.37 -19.70 -14.88
C ALA A 7 -0.02 -18.56 -15.84
N ILE A 8 -0.02 -17.33 -15.35
CA ILE A 8 0.44 -16.18 -16.13
C ILE A 8 1.98 -16.24 -16.11
N SER A 9 2.55 -16.74 -17.20
CA SER A 9 3.99 -16.66 -17.44
C SER A 9 4.31 -15.25 -17.97
N GLY A 10 5.01 -14.43 -17.19
CA GLY A 10 5.40 -13.09 -17.60
C GLY A 10 5.78 -12.17 -16.44
N LYS A 11 6.24 -10.95 -16.77
CA LYS A 11 6.39 -9.85 -15.81
C LYS A 11 5.16 -8.95 -15.88
N ILE A 12 4.58 -8.59 -14.74
CA ILE A 12 3.45 -7.65 -14.67
C ILE A 12 3.98 -6.27 -14.29
N SER A 13 3.52 -5.22 -14.96
CA SER A 13 3.79 -3.84 -14.54
C SER A 13 2.51 -3.23 -14.00
N VAL A 14 2.55 -2.74 -12.76
CA VAL A 14 1.45 -2.02 -12.12
C VAL A 14 1.78 -0.55 -12.15
N ILE A 15 0.88 0.24 -12.75
CA ILE A 15 1.00 1.70 -12.80
C ILE A 15 -0.11 2.27 -11.92
N GLY A 16 0.24 2.97 -10.85
CA GLY A 16 -0.78 3.49 -9.95
C GLY A 16 -0.23 4.19 -8.70
N SER A 17 -1.13 4.41 -7.75
CA SER A 17 -0.83 5.13 -6.52
C SER A 17 -0.01 4.31 -5.52
N LEU A 18 0.90 5.02 -4.86
CA LEU A 18 1.58 4.63 -3.64
C LEU A 18 1.29 5.71 -2.59
N ASN A 19 0.71 5.32 -1.46
CA ASN A 19 0.36 6.25 -0.40
C ASN A 19 0.94 5.75 0.93
N MET A 20 1.16 6.67 1.86
CA MET A 20 1.33 6.32 3.27
C MET A 20 -0.01 6.50 3.96
N ASP A 21 -0.59 5.41 4.45
CA ASP A 21 -1.83 5.43 5.21
C ASP A 21 -1.51 5.75 6.69
N LEU A 22 -1.99 6.90 7.16
CA LEU A 22 -1.86 7.32 8.56
C LEU A 22 -3.11 6.85 9.32
N VAL A 23 -2.97 5.79 10.11
CA VAL A 23 -4.07 5.21 10.87
C VAL A 23 -4.00 5.71 12.31
N GLN A 24 -4.98 6.53 12.69
CA GLN A 24 -5.14 7.06 14.04
C GLN A 24 -6.21 6.25 14.78
N GLN A 25 -5.80 5.50 15.80
CA GLN A 25 -6.74 4.82 16.69
C GLN A 25 -7.22 5.81 17.75
N VAL A 26 -8.53 6.00 17.85
CA VAL A 26 -9.17 6.88 18.83
C VAL A 26 -10.19 6.10 19.65
N ARG A 27 -10.47 6.57 20.87
CA ARG A 27 -11.48 5.92 21.73
C ARG A 27 -12.89 6.03 21.14
N ASN A 28 -13.21 7.20 20.58
CA ASN A 28 -14.45 7.50 19.87
C ASN A 28 -14.12 8.43 18.70
N PHE A 29 -14.96 8.45 17.65
CA PHE A 29 -14.81 9.43 16.57
C PHE A 29 -15.02 10.86 17.09
N PRO A 30 -14.21 11.84 16.64
CA PRO A 30 -14.33 13.22 17.08
C PRO A 30 -15.63 13.84 16.58
N LYS A 31 -16.23 14.71 17.41
CA LYS A 31 -17.35 15.55 16.98
C LYS A 31 -16.84 16.74 16.16
N PRO A 32 -17.71 17.42 15.38
CA PRO A 32 -17.32 18.64 14.67
C PRO A 32 -16.68 19.67 15.62
N GLY A 33 -15.48 20.14 15.27
CA GLY A 33 -14.71 21.10 16.07
C GLY A 33 -13.96 20.54 17.27
N GLU A 34 -14.12 19.26 17.59
CA GLU A 34 -13.42 18.62 18.71
C GLU A 34 -11.98 18.25 18.34
N THR A 35 -11.04 18.47 19.26
CA THR A 35 -9.68 17.94 19.19
C THR A 35 -9.54 16.76 20.16
N THR A 36 -9.29 15.56 19.65
CA THR A 36 -9.17 14.34 20.45
C THR A 36 -7.79 13.71 20.27
N PRO A 37 -7.10 13.29 21.36
CA PRO A 37 -5.83 12.60 21.22
C PRO A 37 -6.00 11.21 20.61
N ALA A 38 -5.06 10.82 19.75
CA ALA A 38 -4.95 9.44 19.29
C ALA A 38 -4.41 8.55 20.43
N MET A 39 -5.01 7.37 20.59
CA MET A 39 -4.51 6.31 21.47
C MET A 39 -3.27 5.63 20.85
N LYS A 40 -3.23 5.56 19.52
CA LYS A 40 -2.12 4.99 18.76
C LYS A 40 -2.10 5.57 17.34
N THR A 41 -0.91 5.78 16.81
CA THR A 41 -0.68 6.11 15.41
C THR A 41 0.11 4.99 14.74
N SER A 42 -0.37 4.54 13.58
CA SER A 42 0.36 3.61 12.71
C SER A 42 0.58 4.25 11.34
N TYR A 43 1.74 3.98 10.74
CA TYR A 43 2.11 4.40 9.39
C TYR A 43 2.24 3.15 8.53
N CYS A 44 1.34 2.98 7.56
CA CYS A 44 1.26 1.77 6.75
C CYS A 44 1.48 2.14 5.27
N PRO A 45 2.39 1.48 4.54
CA PRO A 45 2.40 1.57 3.09
C PRO A 45 1.06 1.11 2.51
N GLY A 46 0.54 1.87 1.56
CA GLY A 46 -0.75 1.64 0.94
C GLY A 46 -0.83 2.25 -0.46
N GLY A 47 -2.05 2.52 -0.91
CA GLY A 47 -2.33 2.88 -2.30
C GLY A 47 -2.75 1.67 -3.13
N LYS A 48 -3.73 1.87 -4.01
CA LYS A 48 -4.33 0.76 -4.77
C LYS A 48 -3.32 0.11 -5.71
N GLY A 49 -2.45 0.91 -6.32
CA GLY A 49 -1.38 0.40 -7.19
C GLY A 49 -0.38 -0.45 -6.40
N ALA A 50 0.15 0.09 -5.30
CA ALA A 50 1.02 -0.66 -4.40
C ALA A 50 0.39 -1.97 -3.91
N ASN A 51 -0.87 -1.93 -3.43
CA ASN A 51 -1.57 -3.12 -2.94
C ASN A 51 -1.78 -4.19 -4.04
N GLN A 52 -2.06 -3.76 -5.27
CA GLN A 52 -2.14 -4.68 -6.41
C GLN A 52 -0.76 -5.27 -6.77
N ALA A 53 0.30 -4.46 -6.76
CA ALA A 53 1.65 -4.93 -7.01
C ALA A 53 2.09 -5.98 -5.96
N VAL A 54 1.78 -5.74 -4.68
CA VAL A 54 2.00 -6.70 -3.60
C VAL A 54 1.22 -8.00 -3.85
N ALA A 55 -0.07 -7.90 -4.20
CA ALA A 55 -0.88 -9.08 -4.49
C ALA A 55 -0.33 -9.90 -5.66
N VAL A 56 0.19 -9.24 -6.70
CA VAL A 56 0.86 -9.90 -7.83
C VAL A 56 2.13 -10.61 -7.38
N SER A 57 3.00 -9.95 -6.61
CA SER A 57 4.23 -10.57 -6.11
C SER A 57 3.93 -11.80 -5.24
N LEU A 58 2.98 -11.67 -4.31
CA LEU A 58 2.52 -12.79 -3.45
C LEU A 58 1.90 -13.95 -4.24
N SER A 59 1.42 -13.72 -5.47
CA SER A 59 0.95 -14.78 -6.37
C SER A 59 2.07 -15.54 -7.07
N GLY A 60 3.33 -15.15 -6.85
CA GLY A 60 4.53 -15.79 -7.42
C GLY A 60 4.93 -15.23 -8.78
N THR A 61 4.47 -14.04 -9.14
CA THR A 61 4.77 -13.40 -10.44
C THR A 61 5.67 -12.18 -10.23
N VAL A 62 6.67 -12.02 -11.09
CA VAL A 62 7.56 -10.85 -11.06
C VAL A 62 6.78 -9.59 -11.41
N VAL A 63 6.87 -8.58 -10.56
CA VAL A 63 6.14 -7.32 -10.71
C VAL A 63 7.07 -6.11 -10.73
N ASN A 64 6.76 -5.14 -11.59
CA ASN A 64 7.32 -3.79 -11.53
C ASN A 64 6.23 -2.84 -11.03
N MET A 65 6.52 -2.04 -10.01
CA MET A 65 5.63 -0.95 -9.59
C MET A 65 6.12 0.37 -10.19
N LEU A 66 5.24 1.07 -10.90
CA LEU A 66 5.46 2.41 -11.43
C LEU A 66 4.47 3.37 -10.77
N GLY A 67 5.00 4.46 -10.23
CA GLY A 67 4.21 5.53 -9.65
C GLY A 67 5.09 6.72 -9.32
N ALA A 68 4.52 7.69 -8.61
CA ALA A 68 5.23 8.88 -8.14
C ALA A 68 5.07 9.00 -6.63
N VAL A 69 6.14 9.39 -5.96
CA VAL A 69 6.16 9.73 -4.53
C VAL A 69 6.78 11.11 -4.35
N GLY A 70 6.49 11.77 -3.23
CA GLY A 70 7.14 13.02 -2.85
C GLY A 70 8.61 12.82 -2.45
N SER A 71 9.34 13.91 -2.32
CA SER A 71 10.72 13.93 -1.79
C SER A 71 10.78 14.02 -0.27
N ASP A 72 9.70 13.61 0.41
CA ASP A 72 9.58 13.64 1.86
C ASP A 72 9.92 12.26 2.48
N ALA A 73 9.96 12.21 3.81
CA ALA A 73 10.29 10.99 4.55
C ALA A 73 9.31 9.83 4.29
N PHE A 74 8.05 10.10 3.91
CA PHE A 74 7.13 9.03 3.51
C PHE A 74 7.43 8.54 2.11
N GLY A 75 7.80 9.41 1.18
CA GLY A 75 8.26 9.03 -0.15
C GLY A 75 9.48 8.11 -0.09
N GLU A 76 10.50 8.48 0.70
CA GLU A 76 11.68 7.62 0.93
C GLU A 76 11.30 6.27 1.53
N LYS A 77 10.42 6.26 2.55
CA LYS A 77 9.95 5.01 3.17
C LYS A 77 9.19 4.13 2.17
N LEU A 78 8.32 4.73 1.34
CA LEU A 78 7.56 4.00 0.33
C LEU A 78 8.50 3.36 -0.69
N VAL A 79 9.50 4.07 -1.20
CA VAL A 79 10.46 3.49 -2.16
C VAL A 79 11.28 2.36 -1.53
N ASN A 80 11.74 2.54 -0.29
CA ASN A 80 12.63 1.59 0.37
C ASN A 80 11.89 0.35 0.93
N GLN A 81 10.65 0.48 1.41
CA GLN A 81 9.89 -0.65 1.98
C GLN A 81 9.33 -1.61 0.93
N HIS A 82 9.28 -1.23 -0.36
CA HIS A 82 8.88 -2.16 -1.44
C HIS A 82 9.92 -3.27 -1.72
N GLN A 83 11.03 -3.33 -0.97
CA GLN A 83 11.99 -4.43 -1.02
C GLN A 83 11.56 -5.70 -0.25
N MET A 84 10.42 -5.69 0.47
CA MET A 84 9.95 -6.86 1.23
C MET A 84 8.99 -7.79 0.45
N ILE A 85 9.19 -7.91 -0.86
CA ILE A 85 8.53 -8.92 -1.70
C ILE A 85 9.50 -9.52 -2.69
#